data_AF-W8U4U3-F1
#
_entry.id   AF-W8U4U3-F1
#
_cell.length_a   1.000
_cell.length_b   1.000
_cell.length_c   1.000
_cell.angle_alpha   90.00
_cell.angle_beta   90.00
_cell.angle_gamma   90.00
#
_symmetry.space_group_name_H-M   'P 1'
#
loop_
_entity.id
_entity.type
_entity.pdbx_description
1 polymer ?
#
loop_
_entity_poly.entity_id
_entity_poly.type
_entity_poly.pdbx_seq_one_letter_code
_entity_poly.pdbx_strand_id
1 'polypeptide(L)' 'MPNSESVKANKVLEINTSHEVFKALKEAFAQDKDKLKLYTELLYNQALLIEGLPIEDPVDFTNSICKIMK' A
#
# COMPACT_ATOMS: atom_id res chain seq x y z
N MET A 1 -9.11 4.64 31.91
CA MET A 1 -10.41 5.02 31.32
C MET A 1 -11.06 3.77 30.72
N PRO A 2 -12.39 3.62 30.85
CA PRO A 2 -13.16 2.46 30.40
C PRO A 2 -13.29 2.42 28.87
N ASN A 3 -13.44 1.21 28.32
CA ASN A 3 -13.80 0.90 26.93
C ASN A 3 -13.07 1.67 25.82
N SER A 4 -11.82 1.30 25.56
CA SER A 4 -11.30 1.33 24.19
C SER A 4 -11.93 0.17 23.42
N GLU A 5 -13.24 0.24 23.16
CA GLU A 5 -13.83 -0.56 22.09
C GLU A 5 -13.00 -0.25 20.84
N SER A 6 -12.34 -1.28 20.32
CA SER A 6 -11.45 -1.19 19.18
C SER A 6 -12.24 -0.63 18.00
N VAL A 7 -12.12 0.68 17.79
CA VAL A 7 -12.70 1.36 16.63
C VAL A 7 -12.08 0.71 15.40
N LYS A 8 -12.81 -0.24 14.80
CA LYS A 8 -12.46 -0.85 13.52
C LYS A 8 -12.80 0.16 12.43
N ALA A 9 -11.88 1.09 12.21
CA ALA A 9 -11.93 1.95 11.04
C ALA A 9 -11.48 1.14 9.82
N ASN A 10 -12.33 1.09 8.78
CA ASN A 10 -11.93 0.54 7.49
C ASN A 10 -10.95 1.54 6.84
N LYS A 11 -9.77 1.06 6.48
CA LYS A 11 -8.79 1.87 5.74
C LYS A 11 -9.08 1.77 4.24
N VAL A 12 -9.08 2.91 3.56
CA VAL A 12 -9.26 3.01 2.11
C VAL A 12 -8.01 3.66 1.55
N LEU A 13 -7.36 3.00 0.58
CA LEU A 13 -6.25 3.58 -0.16
C LEU A 13 -6.80 4.42 -1.32
N GLU A 14 -6.66 5.74 -1.22
CA GLU A 14 -7.03 6.66 -2.29
C GLU A 14 -5.85 6.90 -3.24
N ILE A 15 -6.12 6.87 -4.56
CA ILE A 15 -5.10 7.04 -5.59
C ILE A 15 -5.44 8.26 -6.45
N ASN A 16 -4.46 9.14 -6.63
CA ASN A 16 -4.58 10.26 -7.56
C ASN A 16 -4.49 9.76 -9.01
N THR A 17 -5.59 9.83 -9.75
CA THR A 17 -5.69 9.39 -11.15
C THR A 17 -4.89 10.24 -12.14
N SER A 18 -4.46 11.43 -11.74
CA SER A 18 -3.62 12.33 -12.54
C SER A 18 -2.12 12.05 -12.36
N HIS A 19 -1.73 11.24 -11.37
CA HIS A 19 -0.33 10.91 -11.12
C HIS A 19 0.14 9.73 -11.99
N GLU A 20 1.41 9.71 -12.38
CA GLU A 20 1.99 8.66 -13.23
C GLU A 20 1.89 7.25 -12.61
N VAL A 21 1.85 7.17 -11.28
CA VAL A 21 1.60 5.92 -10.53
C VAL A 21 0.29 5.26 -10.97
N PHE A 22 -0.77 6.02 -11.24
CA PHE A 22 -2.04 5.43 -11.69
C PHE A 22 -1.90 4.77 -13.07
N LYS A 23 -1.05 5.33 -13.95
CA LYS A 23 -0.72 4.69 -15.24
C LYS A 23 0.01 3.36 -15.01
N ALA A 24 1.02 3.34 -14.15
CA ALA A 24 1.76 2.12 -13.81
C ALA A 24 0.84 1.03 -13.21
N LEU A 25 -0.13 1.41 -12.37
CA LEU A 25 -1.13 0.48 -11.83
C LEU A 25 -2.05 -0.09 -12.92
N LYS A 26 -2.50 0.73 -13.87
CA LYS A 26 -3.33 0.24 -15.00
C LYS A 26 -2.57 -0.73 -15.90
N GLU A 27 -1.30 -0.43 -16.19
CA GLU A 27 -0.43 -1.30 -17.00
C GLU A 27 -0.18 -2.63 -16.29
N ALA A 28 0.18 -2.60 -15.01
CA ALA A 28 0.33 -3.81 -14.20
C ALA A 28 -0.99 -4.60 -14.15
N PHE A 29 -2.14 -3.93 -13.96
CA PHE A 29 -3.43 -4.62 -13.97
C PHE A 29 -3.71 -5.37 -15.28
N ALA A 30 -3.31 -4.81 -16.42
CA ALA A 30 -3.55 -5.40 -17.73
C ALA A 30 -2.58 -6.55 -18.05
N GLN A 31 -1.35 -6.50 -17.55
CA GLN A 31 -0.25 -7.35 -18.04
C GLN A 31 0.34 -8.28 -16.97
N ASP A 32 0.31 -7.89 -15.70
CA ASP A 32 1.01 -8.57 -14.62
C ASP A 32 0.32 -8.33 -13.27
N LYS A 33 -0.53 -9.29 -12.87
CA LYS A 33 -1.29 -9.22 -11.61
C LYS A 33 -0.40 -9.29 -10.38
N ASP A 34 0.75 -9.95 -10.46
CA ASP A 34 1.69 -10.05 -9.33
C ASP A 34 2.39 -8.71 -9.11
N LYS A 35 2.77 -8.04 -10.19
CA LYS A 35 3.29 -6.67 -10.14
C LYS A 35 2.24 -5.68 -9.64
N LEU A 36 0.98 -5.83 -10.06
CA LEU A 36 -0.10 -5.00 -9.53
C LEU A 36 -0.22 -5.17 -8.02
N LYS A 37 -0.26 -6.42 -7.53
CA LYS A 37 -0.34 -6.73 -6.11
C LYS A 37 0.82 -6.08 -5.35
N LEU A 38 2.05 -6.27 -5.83
CA LEU A 38 3.25 -5.68 -5.25
C LEU A 38 3.16 -4.14 -5.16
N TYR A 39 2.72 -3.49 -6.24
CA TYR A 39 2.58 -2.03 -6.25
C TYR A 39 1.51 -1.54 -5.27
N THR A 40 0.36 -2.22 -5.22
CA THR A 40 -0.71 -1.83 -4.28
C THR A 40 -0.31 -2.04 -2.82
N GLU A 41 0.43 -3.10 -2.49
CA GLU A 41 0.94 -3.35 -1.14
C GLU A 41 1.98 -2.31 -0.73
N LEU A 42 2.89 -1.93 -1.65
CA LEU A 42 3.87 -0.88 -1.40
C LEU A 42 3.20 0.49 -1.17
N LEU A 43 2.26 0.88 -2.05
CA LEU A 43 1.54 2.14 -1.93
C LEU A 43 0.71 2.22 -0.64
N TYR A 44 0.07 1.12 -0.26
CA TYR A 44 -0.69 1.05 0.98
C TYR A 44 0.22 1.28 2.21
N ASN A 45 1.33 0.56 2.30
CA ASN A 45 2.27 0.73 3.42
C ASN A 45 2.92 2.12 3.44
N GLN A 46 3.21 2.71 2.27
CA GLN A 46 3.67 4.09 2.18
C GLN A 46 2.61 5.09 2.69
N ALA A 47 1.35 4.90 2.33
CA ALA A 47 0.25 5.74 2.82
C ALA A 47 0.09 5.62 4.34
N LEU A 48 0.22 4.41 4.91
CA LEU A 48 0.24 4.23 6.37
C LEU A 48 1.34 5.07 7.02
N LEU A 49 2.56 5.03 6.49
CA LEU A 49 3.68 5.83 7.02
C LEU A 49 3.41 7.35 6.94
N ILE A 50 2.85 7.83 5.82
CA ILE A 50 2.53 9.25 5.63
C ILE A 50 1.48 9.73 6.65
N GLU A 51 0.48 8.89 6.93
CA GLU A 51 -0.58 9.16 7.91
C GLU A 51 -0.14 8.89 9.36
N GLY A 52 1.12 8.52 9.60
CA GLY A 52 1.63 8.20 10.93
C GLY A 52 1.06 6.90 11.53
N LEU A 53 0.50 6.03 10.69
CA LEU A 53 -0.05 4.73 11.08
C LEU A 53 1.05 3.66 11.07
N PRO A 54 0.96 2.66 11.97
CA PRO A 54 1.93 1.59 12.01
C PRO A 54 1.80 0.70 10.77
N ILE A 55 2.95 0.24 10.27
CA ILE A 55 3.02 -0.88 9.31
C ILE A 55 2.78 -2.18 10.08
N GLU A 56 1.89 -3.02 9.57
CA GLU A 56 1.54 -4.30 10.21
C GLU A 56 2.71 -5.30 10.15
N ASP A 57 3.37 -5.42 9.00
CA ASP A 57 4.56 -6.27 8.82
C ASP A 57 5.71 -5.49 8.15
N PRO A 58 6.65 -4.94 8.96
CA PRO A 58 7.82 -4.23 8.44
C PRO A 58 8.77 -5.12 7.64
N VAL A 59 8.81 -6.43 7.90
CA VAL A 59 9.70 -7.36 7.18
C VAL A 59 9.18 -7.57 5.76
N ASP A 60 7.89 -7.83 5.60
CA ASP A 60 7.28 -7.96 4.29
C ASP A 60 7.29 -6.66 3.49
N PHE A 61 7.10 -5.51 4.14
CA PHE A 61 7.23 -4.21 3.47
C PHE A 61 8.66 -3.98 2.95
N THR A 62 9.69 -4.19 3.76
CA THR A 62 11.09 -4.01 3.34
C THR A 62 11.50 -5.00 2.25
N ASN A 63 11.06 -6.26 2.35
CA ASN A 63 11.25 -7.25 1.29
C ASN A 63 10.59 -6.83 -0.02
N SER A 64 9.39 -6.23 0.04
CA SER A 64 8.67 -5.74 -1.14
C SER A 64 9.38 -4.57 -1.81
N ILE A 65 10.00 -3.68 -1.04
CA ILE A 65 10.86 -2.61 -1.59
C ILE A 65 12.06 -3.23 -2.31
N CYS A 66 12.73 -4.21 -1.70
CA CYS A 66 13.89 -4.88 -2.31
C CYS A 66 13.55 -5.57 -3.63
N LYS A 67 12.31 -6.03 -3.84
CA LYS A 67 11.87 -6.65 -5.11
C LYS A 67 11.87 -5.68 -6.29
N ILE A 68 11.65 -4.38 -6.05
CA ILE A 68 11.60 -3.35 -7.13
C ILE A 68 12.95 -2.70 -7.42
N MET A 69 13.99 -3.02 -6.64
CA MET A 69 15.36 -2.51 -6.83
C MET A 69 16.24 -3.40 -7.72
N LYS A 70 15.76 -4.59 -8.07
CA LYS A 70 16.45 -5.56 -8.92
C LYS A 70 15.97 -5.41 -10.37
#